data_AF-F3ZB10-F1
#
_entry.id   AF-F3ZB10-F1
#
_cell.length_a   1.000
_cell.length_b   1.000
_cell.length_c   1.000
_cell.angle_alpha   90.00
_cell.angle_beta   90.00
_cell.angle_gamma   90.00
#
_symmetry.space_group_name_H-M   'P 1'
#
loop_
_entity.id
_entity.type
_entity.pdbx_description
1 polymer ?
#
loop_
_entity_poly.entity_id
_entity_poly.type
_entity_poly.pdbx_seq_one_letter_code
_entity_poly.pdbx_strand_id
1 'polypeptide(L)' 'MSRIATALAEAGYVRVRKGYAGRRPRTWLSLTAEGRRALAAHLEGLRALAYSARRAGAVRGKA' A
#
# COMPACT_ATOMS: atom_id res chain seq x y z
N MET A 1 12.01 13.55 0.56
CA MET A 1 10.81 12.68 0.57
C MET A 1 10.68 12.06 -0.81
N SER A 2 10.23 10.81 -0.94
CA SER A 2 10.14 10.13 -2.24
C SER A 2 8.87 10.51 -3.00
N ARG A 3 8.88 10.34 -4.33
CA ARG A 3 7.73 10.61 -5.21
C ARG A 3 6.46 9.86 -4.78
N ILE A 4 6.60 8.59 -4.39
CA ILE A 4 5.47 7.75 -3.96
C ILE A 4 4.84 8.28 -2.67
N ALA A 5 5.68 8.65 -1.68
CA ALA A 5 5.16 9.20 -0.43
C ALA A 5 4.41 10.51 -0.66
N THR A 6 4.84 11.34 -1.63
CA THR A 6 4.16 12.60 -1.97
C THR A 6 2.79 12.32 -2.58
N ALA A 7 2.72 11.44 -3.58
CA ALA A 7 1.46 11.09 -4.22
C ALA A 7 0.44 10.49 -3.22
N LEU A 8 0.90 9.64 -2.29
CA LEU A 8 0.04 9.08 -1.25
C LEU A 8 -0.47 10.14 -0.26
N ALA A 9 0.32 11.19 -0.01
CA ALA A 9 -0.08 12.28 0.87
C ALA A 9 -1.09 13.21 0.18
N GLU A 10 -0.85 13.53 -1.09
CA GLU A 10 -1.76 14.31 -1.94
C GLU A 10 -3.10 13.61 -2.13
N ALA A 11 -3.10 12.28 -2.25
CA ALA A 11 -4.31 11.45 -2.29
C ALA A 11 -4.99 11.28 -0.92
N GLY A 12 -4.49 11.89 0.17
CA GLY A 12 -5.10 11.81 1.49
C GLY A 12 -4.90 10.48 2.23
N TYR A 13 -4.13 9.54 1.68
CA TYR A 13 -3.93 8.21 2.28
C TYR A 13 -2.90 8.18 3.41
N VAL A 14 -1.91 9.09 3.39
CA VAL A 14 -0.91 9.18 4.46
C VAL A 14 -0.81 10.59 5.03
N ARG A 15 -0.64 10.67 6.35
CA ARG A 15 -0.21 11.88 7.04
C ARG A 15 1.32 11.88 7.13
N VAL A 16 1.91 12.99 6.75
CA VAL A 16 3.36 13.23 6.78
C VAL A 16 3.71 14.11 7.97
N ARG A 17 4.66 13.68 8.80
CA ARG A 17 5.25 14.50 9.86
C ARG A 17 6.75 14.62 9.62
N LYS A 18 7.25 15.85 9.46
CA LYS A 18 8.68 16.14 9.39
C LYS A 18 9.20 16.51 10.77
N GLY A 19 10.45 16.17 11.07
CA GLY A 19 11.12 16.56 12.30
C GLY A 19 12.51 15.97 12.38
N TYR A 20 13.03 15.83 13.60
CA TYR A 20 14.38 15.35 13.84
C TYR A 20 14.38 14.17 14.81
N ALA A 21 15.22 13.17 14.52
CA ALA A 21 15.55 12.09 15.44
C ALA A 21 17.02 12.29 15.86
N GLY A 22 17.22 12.95 17.01
CA GLY A 22 18.53 13.49 17.38
C GLY A 22 18.99 14.55 16.38
N ARG A 23 20.18 14.37 15.81
CA ARG A 23 20.76 15.31 14.82
C ARG A 23 20.38 15.02 13.37
N ARG A 24 19.56 14.00 13.09
CA ARG A 24 19.20 13.60 11.72
C ARG A 24 17.76 13.99 11.39
N PRO A 25 17.50 14.68 10.27
CA PRO A 25 16.15 14.93 9.82
C PRO A 25 15.45 13.61 9.50
N ARG A 26 14.21 13.47 9.97
CA ARG A 26 13.38 12.28 9.80
C ARG A 26 11.99 12.70 9.33
N THR A 27 11.45 11.94 8.38
CA THR A 27 10.05 12.04 7.97
C THR A 27 9.34 10.79 8.46
N TRP A 28 8.29 10.97 9.25
CA TRP A 28 7.38 9.90 9.67
C TRP A 28 6.14 9.92 8.80
N LEU A 29 5.68 8.73 8.43
CA LEU A 29 4.46 8.52 7.66
C LEU A 29 3.51 7.68 8.51
N SER A 30 2.22 7.99 8.46
CA SER A 30 1.18 7.21 9.11
C SER A 30 -0.05 7.16 8.21
N LEU A 31 -0.75 6.02 8.17
CA LEU A 31 -1.99 5.91 7.41
C LEU A 31 -3.08 6.77 8.04
N THR A 32 -3.84 7.46 7.20
CA THR A 32 -5.12 8.06 7.59
C THR A 32 -6.19 6.96 7.72
N ALA A 33 -7.38 7.31 8.21
CA ALA A 33 -8.51 6.38 8.21
C ALA A 33 -8.88 5.95 6.78
N GLU A 34 -8.84 6.88 5.83
CA GLU A 34 -9.04 6.61 4.42
C GLU A 34 -7.94 5.71 3.84
N GLY A 35 -6.67 6.03 4.10
CA GLY A 35 -5.55 5.21 3.64
C GLY A 35 -5.59 3.78 4.20
N ARG A 36 -6.06 3.58 5.44
CA ARG A 36 -6.31 2.22 5.96
C ARG A 36 -7.36 1.46 5.17
N ARG A 37 -8.49 2.12 4.83
CA ARG A 37 -9.55 1.51 4.02
C ARG A 37 -9.06 1.20 2.60
N ALA A 38 -8.35 2.14 1.98
CA ALA A 38 -7.80 1.97 0.64
C ALA A 38 -6.78 0.82 0.59
N LEU A 39 -5.89 0.72 1.59
CA LEU A 39 -4.95 -0.39 1.70
C LEU A 39 -5.67 -1.73 1.89
N ALA A 40 -6.69 -1.79 2.75
CA ALA A 40 -7.46 -3.01 2.94
C ALA A 40 -8.12 -3.47 1.63
N ALA A 41 -8.79 -2.57 0.91
CA ALA A 41 -9.40 -2.86 -0.38
C ALA A 41 -8.37 -3.31 -1.43
N HIS A 42 -7.20 -2.67 -1.46
CA HIS A 42 -6.11 -3.08 -2.36
C HIS A 42 -5.62 -4.50 -2.07
N LEU A 43 -5.45 -4.85 -0.80
CA LEU A 43 -5.03 -6.19 -0.39
C LEU A 43 -6.08 -7.25 -0.76
N GLU A 44 -7.37 -6.96 -0.61
CA GLU A 44 -8.43 -7.87 -1.08
C GLU A 44 -8.38 -8.08 -2.59
N GLY A 45 -8.14 -7.02 -3.36
CA GLY A 45 -7.92 -7.12 -4.80
C GLY A 45 -6.75 -8.04 -5.16
N LEU A 46 -5.60 -7.87 -4.50
CA LEU A 46 -4.44 -8.74 -4.70
C LEU A 46 -4.73 -10.20 -4.34
N ARG A 47 -5.49 -10.45 -3.26
CA ARG A 47 -5.89 -11.82 -2.88
C ARG A 47 -6.80 -12.45 -3.93
N ALA A 48 -7.75 -11.70 -4.48
CA ALA A 48 -8.64 -12.17 -5.54
C ALA A 48 -7.87 -12.49 -6.83
N LEU A 49 -6.88 -11.66 -7.20
CA LEU A 49 -6.00 -11.92 -8.33
C LEU A 49 -5.15 -13.19 -8.10
N ALA A 50 -4.55 -13.32 -6.92
CA ALA A 50 -3.76 -14.51 -6.58
C ALA A 50 -4.61 -15.79 -6.57
N TYR A 51 -5.85 -15.72 -6.08
CA TYR A 51 -6.80 -16.83 -6.15
C TYR A 51 -7.13 -17.21 -7.59
N SER A 52 -7.43 -16.22 -8.43
CA SER A 52 -7.77 -16.44 -9.83
C SER A 52 -6.60 -17.05 -10.61
N ALA A 53 -5.38 -16.55 -10.37
CA ALA A 53 -4.16 -17.08 -11.00
C ALA A 53 -3.92 -18.56 -10.63
N ARG A 54 -4.08 -18.93 -9.35
CA ARG A 54 -3.98 -20.33 -8.91
C ARG A 54 -5.00 -21.23 -9.60
N ARG A 55 -6.25 -20.78 -9.72
CA ARG A 55 -7.29 -21.53 -10.43
C ARG A 55 -6.94 -21.74 -11.91
N ALA A 56 -6.48 -20.69 -12.59
CA ALA A 56 -6.09 -20.78 -13.99
C ALA A 56 -4.93 -21.77 -14.20
N GLY A 57 -3.93 -21.75 -13.30
CA GLY A 57 -2.83 -22.73 -13.32
C GLY A 57 -3.28 -24.16 -13.07
N ALA A 58 -4.21 -24.39 -12.13
CA ALA A 58 -4.72 -25.72 -11.79
C ALA A 58 -5.56 -26.35 -12.93
N VAL A 59 -6.28 -25.54 -13.71
CA VAL A 59 -7.00 -26.02 -14.91
C VAL A 59 -6.03 -26.48 -15.99
N ARG A 60 -4.87 -25.81 -16.13
CA ARG A 60 -3.88 -26.12 -17.16
C ARG A 60 -3.03 -27.35 -16.87
N GLY A 61 -2.92 -27.77 -15.60
CA GLY A 61 -2.18 -28.97 -15.19
C GLY A 61 -2.97 -30.28 -15.24
N LYS A 62 -4.24 -30.25 -15.68
CA LYS A 62 -5.10 -31.44 -15.88
C LYS A 62 -5.23 -31.88 -17.34
N ALA A 63 -4.47 -31.27 -18.25
CA ALA A 63 -4.40 -31.61 -19.68
C ALA A 63 -3.16 -32.44 -19.98
#